data_AF-A0A131YUG0-F1
#
_entry.id   AF-A0A131YUG0-F1
#
_cell.length_a   1.000
_cell.length_b   1.000
_cell.length_c   1.000
_cell.angle_alpha   90.00
_cell.angle_beta   90.00
_cell.angle_gamma   90.00
#
_symmetry.space_group_name_H-M   'P 1'
#
loop_
_entity.id
_entity.type
_entity.pdbx_description
1 polymer ?
#
loop_
_entity_poly.entity_id
_entity_poly.type
_entity_poly.pdbx_seq_one_letter_code
_entity_poly.pdbx_strand_id
1 'polypeptide(L)'
;MRRLDGPASPEDWTGDLNIDTYRLGPGFTDAKEMKLEVHLKNGLAMTYNVIGKITGVEEPEKLVLVGNHRDAWTPGAFDPVSGTVALMAIAEAYGKMAMQGWRPRRTLMFCSWGAEEFGLIGSQEWVEQHRVQLDHQAVAYLNVDIAVQGNGTLEVSASPLLAHLIWESTKKLPNPDKDEVAHGRTSVFDTWLANSPSFNNPDTEPRFLDLASDSDYAPFYHELGIPSVDVRYACRNQSFDSCLPLYHTIYENEAAYKMVDKEFSLSLHHMLPTFQLSSMAALPLLEKRSLREITFLQKTGFEVYL
;
A
#
# COMPACT_ATOMS: atom_id res chain seq x y z
N MET A 1 7.76 30.05 -15.30
CA MET A 1 8.08 29.50 -16.64
C MET A 1 7.83 30.45 -17.80
N ARG A 2 6.64 31.05 -17.99
CA ARG A 2 6.35 31.97 -19.14
C ARG A 2 7.33 33.13 -19.37
N ARG A 3 8.03 33.58 -18.32
CA ARG A 3 8.99 34.69 -18.37
C ARG A 3 10.43 34.26 -18.26
N LEU A 4 10.70 32.96 -18.09
CA LEU A 4 12.06 32.45 -17.95
C LEU A 4 12.78 32.69 -19.28
N ASP A 5 13.98 33.27 -19.26
CA ASP A 5 14.76 33.55 -20.47
C ASP A 5 15.74 32.40 -20.78
N GLY A 6 16.69 32.62 -21.70
CA GLY A 6 17.74 31.66 -22.02
C GLY A 6 17.33 30.67 -23.11
N PRO A 7 18.15 29.61 -23.32
CA PRO A 7 17.89 28.62 -24.35
C PRO A 7 16.58 27.87 -24.11
N ALA A 8 15.95 27.43 -25.20
CA ALA A 8 14.83 26.49 -25.12
C ALA A 8 15.28 25.20 -24.44
N SER A 9 14.38 24.58 -23.68
CA SER A 9 14.61 23.24 -23.15
C SER A 9 14.66 22.22 -24.28
N PRO A 10 15.31 21.07 -24.07
CA PRO A 10 15.06 19.88 -24.87
C PRO A 10 13.56 19.56 -24.97
N GLU A 11 13.15 18.89 -26.04
CA GLU A 11 11.75 18.54 -26.31
C GLU A 11 11.18 17.63 -25.22
N ASP A 12 11.97 16.67 -24.75
CA ASP A 12 11.63 15.72 -23.69
C ASP A 12 11.54 16.35 -22.28
N TRP A 13 11.89 17.63 -22.14
CA TRP A 13 11.78 18.40 -20.89
C TRP A 13 10.56 19.34 -20.88
N THR A 14 9.82 19.38 -21.99
CA THR A 14 8.59 20.17 -22.07
C THR A 14 7.45 19.46 -21.36
N GLY A 15 6.60 20.22 -20.67
CA GLY A 15 5.36 19.73 -20.07
C GLY A 15 4.13 20.40 -20.67
N ASP A 16 2.95 20.15 -20.10
CA ASP A 16 1.67 20.58 -20.69
C ASP A 16 1.15 21.94 -20.23
N LEU A 17 1.94 22.76 -19.54
CA LEU A 17 1.55 24.15 -19.28
C LEU A 17 1.39 24.91 -20.60
N ASN A 18 0.33 25.71 -20.70
CA ASN A 18 0.06 26.59 -21.84
C ASN A 18 1.08 27.76 -21.88
N ILE A 19 2.27 27.46 -22.40
CA ILE A 19 3.41 28.35 -22.59
C ILE A 19 4.08 28.02 -23.93
N ASP A 20 4.48 29.04 -24.71
CA ASP A 20 4.97 28.82 -26.08
C ASP A 20 6.30 28.07 -26.14
N THR A 21 7.16 28.26 -25.15
CA THR A 21 8.48 27.59 -25.08
C THR A 21 8.91 27.48 -23.63
N TYR A 22 9.23 26.26 -23.19
CA TYR A 22 9.96 26.05 -21.94
C TYR A 22 11.41 26.48 -22.16
N ARG A 23 11.92 27.32 -21.27
CA ARG A 23 13.30 27.80 -21.31
C ARG A 23 14.03 27.39 -20.05
N LEU A 24 15.35 27.35 -20.11
CA LEU A 24 16.19 26.86 -19.01
C LEU A 24 16.72 27.96 -18.09
N GLY A 25 16.47 29.23 -18.42
CA GLY A 25 17.17 30.34 -17.79
C GLY A 25 18.63 30.42 -18.26
N PRO A 26 19.49 31.18 -17.55
CA PRO A 26 19.17 31.96 -16.36
C PRO A 26 18.35 33.22 -16.67
N GLY A 27 17.73 33.78 -15.63
CA GLY A 27 17.08 35.09 -15.68
C GLY A 27 15.68 35.09 -16.30
N PHE A 28 15.10 36.28 -16.38
CA PHE A 28 13.76 36.49 -16.91
C PHE A 28 13.78 37.52 -18.05
N THR A 29 12.88 37.37 -19.01
CA THR A 29 12.78 38.26 -20.18
C THR A 29 12.43 39.70 -19.81
N ASP A 30 11.88 39.94 -18.62
CA ASP A 30 11.57 41.26 -18.06
C ASP A 30 12.63 41.77 -17.06
N ALA A 31 13.80 41.13 -17.01
CA ALA A 31 14.93 41.45 -16.11
C ALA A 31 14.56 41.54 -14.61
N LYS A 32 13.46 40.89 -14.20
CA LYS A 32 13.07 40.78 -12.80
C LYS A 32 13.91 39.72 -12.08
N GLU A 33 13.74 39.66 -10.77
CA GLU A 33 14.33 38.64 -9.92
C GLU A 33 13.24 37.89 -9.15
N MET A 34 13.50 36.61 -8.86
CA MET A 34 12.65 35.81 -7.98
C MET A 34 13.27 35.80 -6.59
N LYS A 35 12.51 36.27 -5.59
CA LYS A 35 12.87 36.09 -4.17
C LYS A 35 12.03 34.96 -3.60
N LEU A 36 12.70 33.91 -3.13
CA LEU A 36 12.09 32.86 -2.32
C LEU A 36 12.37 33.16 -0.84
N GLU A 37 11.32 33.24 -0.04
CA GLU A 37 11.42 33.46 1.41
C GLU A 37 10.68 32.34 2.13
N VAL A 38 11.42 31.55 2.92
CA VAL A 38 10.92 30.34 3.57
C VAL A 38 11.22 30.45 5.06
N HIS A 39 10.16 30.40 5.88
CA HIS A 39 10.24 30.46 7.34
C HIS A 39 9.75 29.15 7.93
N LEU A 40 10.66 28.21 8.17
CA LEU A 40 10.36 26.92 8.77
C LEU A 40 10.79 26.90 10.23
N LYS A 41 10.06 26.15 11.06
CA LYS A 41 10.41 25.90 12.45
C LYS A 41 10.48 24.40 12.66
N ASN A 42 11.69 23.90 12.90
CA ASN A 42 11.88 22.53 13.35
C ASN A 42 11.71 22.49 14.87
N GLY A 43 11.04 21.46 15.36
CA GLY A 43 10.79 21.29 16.78
C GLY A 43 10.55 19.82 17.11
N LEU A 44 10.76 19.48 18.37
CA LEU A 44 10.40 18.17 18.87
C LEU A 44 8.88 18.08 18.99
N ALA A 45 8.30 17.04 18.40
CA ALA A 45 6.90 16.71 18.52
C ALA A 45 6.76 15.26 18.99
N MET A 46 5.67 14.97 19.71
CA MET A 46 5.37 13.60 20.11
C MET A 46 4.53 12.91 19.03
N THR A 47 4.96 11.73 18.61
CA THR A 47 4.18 10.82 17.75
C THR A 47 3.84 9.54 18.52
N TYR A 48 2.84 8.81 18.05
CA TYR A 48 2.36 7.58 18.68
C TYR A 48 2.15 6.48 17.64
N ASN A 49 2.79 5.35 17.88
CA ASN A 49 2.45 4.09 17.23
C ASN A 49 1.39 3.36 18.06
N VAL A 50 0.44 2.70 17.39
CA VAL A 50 -0.55 1.83 18.03
C VAL A 50 -0.30 0.40 17.58
N ILE A 51 -0.02 -0.49 18.53
CA ILE A 51 0.33 -1.88 18.26
C ILE A 51 -0.70 -2.82 18.92
N GLY A 52 -1.44 -3.56 18.09
CA GLY A 52 -2.37 -4.61 18.51
C GLY A 52 -1.81 -6.01 18.21
N LYS A 53 -2.14 -7.02 19.01
CA LYS A 53 -1.65 -8.40 18.80
C LYS A 53 -2.73 -9.44 19.04
N ILE A 54 -2.72 -10.49 18.21
CA ILE A 54 -3.43 -11.75 18.44
C ILE A 54 -2.39 -12.86 18.56
N THR A 55 -2.22 -13.38 19.78
CA THR A 55 -1.18 -14.38 20.08
C THR A 55 -1.43 -15.70 19.35
N GLY A 56 -0.38 -16.22 18.72
CA GLY A 56 -0.39 -17.53 18.08
C GLY A 56 -0.45 -18.70 19.07
N VAL A 57 -0.86 -19.88 18.61
CA VAL A 57 -0.96 -21.08 19.47
C VAL A 57 0.20 -22.06 19.35
N GLU A 58 0.90 -22.12 18.22
CA GLU A 58 2.01 -23.07 18.01
C GLU A 58 3.38 -22.40 18.02
N GLU A 59 3.49 -21.22 17.41
CA GLU A 59 4.71 -20.41 17.33
C GLU A 59 4.39 -18.96 17.80
N PRO A 60 4.00 -18.76 19.07
CA PRO A 60 3.58 -17.46 19.60
C PRO A 60 4.67 -16.38 19.54
N GLU A 61 5.93 -16.78 19.50
CA GLU A 61 7.08 -15.90 19.36
C GLU A 61 7.32 -15.43 17.92
N LYS A 62 6.74 -16.10 16.92
CA LYS A 62 6.89 -15.69 15.52
C LYS A 62 5.84 -14.65 15.15
N LEU A 63 6.28 -13.58 14.48
CA LEU A 63 5.50 -12.39 14.22
C LEU A 63 5.22 -12.26 12.72
N VAL A 64 3.95 -12.17 12.36
CA VAL A 64 3.51 -11.65 11.05
C VAL A 64 2.93 -10.28 11.30
N LEU A 65 3.57 -9.26 10.75
CA LEU A 65 3.19 -7.87 10.97
C LEU A 65 2.35 -7.38 9.80
N VAL A 66 1.28 -6.64 10.08
CA VAL A 66 0.49 -5.90 9.11
C VAL A 66 0.49 -4.44 9.54
N GLY A 67 0.99 -3.56 8.67
CA GLY A 67 1.24 -2.16 9.00
C GLY A 67 0.64 -1.17 8.01
N ASN A 68 0.35 0.02 8.52
CA ASN A 68 -0.11 1.19 7.78
C ASN A 68 0.20 2.43 8.64
N HIS A 69 0.66 3.53 8.05
CA HIS A 69 0.75 4.80 8.77
C HIS A 69 -0.59 5.50 8.87
N ARG A 70 -0.70 6.46 9.80
CA ARG A 70 -1.98 7.08 10.17
C ARG A 70 -1.97 8.60 10.01
N ASP A 71 -0.79 9.20 10.01
CA ASP A 71 -0.66 10.63 9.79
C ASP A 71 -0.79 10.97 8.32
N ALA A 72 -1.23 12.18 8.01
CA ALA A 72 -1.36 12.67 6.65
C ALA A 72 -0.97 14.14 6.62
N TRP A 73 -0.51 14.64 5.47
CA TRP A 73 -0.28 16.08 5.28
C TRP A 73 -1.57 16.92 5.43
N THR A 74 -2.68 16.39 4.95
CA THR A 74 -3.96 17.09 4.78
C THR A 74 -5.12 16.13 5.15
N PRO A 75 -6.31 16.04 4.47
CA PRO A 75 -7.27 14.98 4.78
C PRO A 75 -6.81 13.54 4.52
N GLY A 76 -5.90 13.32 3.56
CA GLY A 76 -5.26 12.02 3.35
C GLY A 76 -6.18 10.86 3.01
N ALA A 77 -7.27 11.11 2.27
CA ALA A 77 -8.29 10.08 2.04
C ALA A 77 -7.76 8.85 1.29
N PHE A 78 -6.73 9.01 0.46
CA PHE A 78 -6.02 7.90 -0.17
C PHE A 78 -4.81 7.52 0.69
N ASP A 79 -3.88 8.45 0.87
CA ASP A 79 -2.66 8.38 1.69
C ASP A 79 -2.88 9.04 3.07
N PRO A 80 -2.98 8.27 4.17
CA PRO A 80 -3.03 6.81 4.25
C PRO A 80 -4.40 6.26 4.65
N VAL A 81 -5.43 7.10 4.74
CA VAL A 81 -6.69 6.73 5.39
C VAL A 81 -7.33 5.50 4.73
N SER A 82 -7.15 5.32 3.42
CA SER A 82 -7.61 4.12 2.73
C SER A 82 -6.97 2.84 3.26
N GLY A 83 -5.66 2.85 3.53
CA GLY A 83 -4.93 1.77 4.18
C GLY A 83 -5.27 1.63 5.66
N THR A 84 -5.54 2.74 6.36
CA THR A 84 -5.98 2.68 7.77
C THR A 84 -7.31 1.95 7.87
N VAL A 85 -8.27 2.25 6.99
CA VAL A 85 -9.55 1.54 6.93
C VAL A 85 -9.33 0.06 6.63
N ALA A 86 -8.43 -0.26 5.68
CA ALA A 86 -8.09 -1.65 5.36
C ALA A 86 -7.48 -2.41 6.55
N LEU A 87 -6.49 -1.81 7.23
CA LEU A 87 -5.85 -2.37 8.42
C LEU A 87 -6.88 -2.61 9.53
N MET A 88 -7.76 -1.64 9.79
CA MET A 88 -8.78 -1.72 10.84
C MET A 88 -9.79 -2.82 10.57
N ALA A 89 -10.28 -2.95 9.33
CA ALA A 89 -11.23 -4.00 8.97
C ALA A 89 -10.59 -5.40 8.96
N ILE A 90 -9.30 -5.52 8.56
CA ILE A 90 -8.53 -6.75 8.73
C ILE A 90 -8.42 -7.12 10.22
N ALA A 91 -8.05 -6.18 11.08
CA ALA A 91 -7.92 -6.39 12.52
C ALA A 91 -9.27 -6.77 13.15
N GLU A 92 -10.37 -6.12 12.73
CA GLU A 92 -11.72 -6.44 13.19
C GLU A 92 -12.14 -7.86 12.77
N ALA A 93 -11.86 -8.26 11.53
CA ALA A 93 -12.15 -9.61 11.03
C ALA A 93 -11.47 -10.69 11.88
N TYR A 94 -10.16 -10.55 12.12
CA TYR A 94 -9.43 -11.47 12.99
C TYR A 94 -9.89 -11.40 14.45
N GLY A 95 -10.25 -10.22 14.93
CA GLY A 95 -10.84 -10.03 16.27
C GLY A 95 -12.14 -10.82 16.45
N LYS A 96 -13.06 -10.76 15.47
CA LYS A 96 -14.29 -11.55 15.44
C LYS A 96 -14.02 -13.06 15.44
N MET A 97 -13.08 -13.51 14.59
CA MET A 97 -12.66 -14.92 14.57
C MET A 97 -12.07 -15.34 15.92
N ALA A 98 -11.25 -14.50 16.54
CA ALA A 98 -10.66 -14.75 17.84
C ALA A 98 -11.71 -14.85 18.96
N MET A 99 -12.75 -14.01 18.94
CA MET A 99 -13.88 -14.13 19.88
C MET A 99 -14.67 -15.43 19.70
N GLN A 100 -14.65 -16.03 18.51
CA GLN A 100 -15.26 -17.32 18.21
C GLN A 100 -14.34 -18.52 18.50
N GLY A 101 -13.16 -18.29 19.09
CA GLY A 101 -12.24 -19.34 19.52
C GLY A 101 -11.18 -19.72 18.48
N TRP A 102 -11.17 -19.10 17.30
CA TRP A 102 -10.07 -19.26 16.35
C TRP A 102 -8.80 -18.59 16.88
N ARG A 103 -7.63 -19.17 16.59
CA ARG A 103 -6.33 -18.55 16.86
C ARG A 103 -5.36 -18.85 15.72
N PRO A 104 -4.48 -17.91 15.35
CA PRO A 104 -3.47 -18.15 14.34
C PRO A 104 -2.37 -19.08 14.86
N ARG A 105 -1.60 -19.70 13.95
CA ARG A 105 -0.42 -20.51 14.33
C ARG A 105 0.67 -19.62 14.94
N ARG A 106 0.94 -18.48 14.28
CA ARG A 106 1.91 -17.44 14.65
C ARG A 106 1.20 -16.20 15.18
N THR A 107 1.90 -15.36 15.93
CA THR A 107 1.30 -14.10 16.41
C THR A 107 1.11 -13.11 15.26
N LEU A 108 -0.12 -12.62 15.12
CA LEU A 108 -0.44 -11.50 14.24
C LEU A 108 -0.23 -10.19 15.00
N MET A 109 0.46 -9.24 14.38
CA MET A 109 0.68 -7.90 14.93
C MET A 109 0.16 -6.85 13.96
N PHE A 110 -0.76 -6.00 14.41
CA PHE A 110 -1.32 -4.88 13.66
C PHE A 110 -0.65 -3.59 14.13
N CYS A 111 -0.06 -2.86 13.19
CA CYS A 111 0.77 -1.70 13.49
C CYS A 111 0.19 -0.47 12.79
N SER A 112 -0.22 0.53 13.56
CA SER A 112 -0.61 1.83 13.04
C SER A 112 0.48 2.83 13.37
N TRP A 113 1.32 3.13 12.38
CA TRP A 113 2.49 4.00 12.50
C TRP A 113 2.08 5.47 12.53
N GLY A 114 2.90 6.32 13.14
CA GLY A 114 2.71 7.76 13.10
C GLY A 114 4.01 8.49 12.76
N ALA A 115 3.89 9.65 12.12
CA ALA A 115 4.98 10.43 11.57
C ALA A 115 5.70 9.74 10.39
N GLU A 116 4.98 8.99 9.56
CA GLU A 116 5.53 8.42 8.31
C GLU A 116 5.86 9.53 7.31
N GLU A 117 4.97 10.51 7.18
CA GLU A 117 5.08 11.62 6.22
C GLU A 117 6.30 12.52 6.48
N PHE A 118 6.85 12.40 7.68
CA PHE A 118 8.05 13.10 8.14
C PHE A 118 9.33 12.27 7.98
N GLY A 119 9.27 11.17 7.23
CA GLY A 119 10.40 10.30 6.92
C GLY A 119 10.39 8.98 7.69
N LEU A 120 9.27 8.26 7.67
CA LEU A 120 9.09 6.92 8.26
C LEU A 120 9.33 6.87 9.77
N ILE A 121 9.24 8.00 10.48
CA ILE A 121 9.75 8.13 11.85
C ILE A 121 9.13 7.09 12.77
N GLY A 122 7.82 6.87 12.68
CA GLY A 122 7.11 5.92 13.53
C GLY A 122 7.62 4.49 13.40
N SER A 123 7.65 3.97 12.18
CA SER A 123 8.11 2.59 11.92
C SER A 123 9.61 2.44 12.14
N GLN A 124 10.41 3.41 11.69
CA GLN A 124 11.86 3.44 11.86
C GLN A 124 12.27 3.33 13.33
N GLU A 125 11.80 4.24 14.17
CA GLU A 125 12.16 4.27 15.60
C GLU A 125 11.68 2.99 16.31
N TRP A 126 10.53 2.45 15.90
CA TRP A 126 10.03 1.20 16.45
C TRP A 126 10.89 -0.01 16.08
N VAL A 127 11.34 -0.08 14.82
CA VAL A 127 12.26 -1.11 14.32
C VAL A 127 13.61 -1.01 15.02
N GLU A 128 14.14 0.20 15.20
CA GLU A 128 15.39 0.42 15.94
C GLU A 128 15.27 -0.06 17.39
N GLN A 129 14.19 0.33 18.07
CA GLN A 129 13.93 -0.08 19.45
C GLN A 129 13.80 -1.61 19.61
N HIS A 130 13.20 -2.30 18.64
CA HIS A 130 12.90 -3.74 18.70
C HIS A 130 13.82 -4.61 17.83
N ARG A 131 14.93 -4.06 17.33
CA ARG A 131 15.82 -4.69 16.35
C ARG A 131 16.17 -6.15 16.67
N VAL A 132 16.66 -6.41 17.89
CA VAL A 132 17.06 -7.75 18.33
C VAL A 132 15.88 -8.73 18.38
N GLN A 133 14.71 -8.23 18.75
CA GLN A 133 13.50 -9.06 18.78
C GLN A 133 13.07 -9.41 17.36
N LEU A 134 12.98 -8.40 16.48
CA LEU A 134 12.49 -8.56 15.11
C LEU A 134 13.39 -9.46 14.29
N ASP A 135 14.71 -9.33 14.42
CA ASP A 135 15.70 -10.17 13.73
C ASP A 135 15.47 -11.69 13.96
N HIS A 136 14.99 -12.07 15.14
CA HIS A 136 14.74 -13.47 15.48
C HIS A 136 13.28 -13.92 15.33
N GLN A 137 12.33 -12.98 15.37
CA GLN A 137 10.92 -13.26 15.51
C GLN A 137 10.07 -12.90 14.29
N ALA A 138 10.44 -11.88 13.53
CA ALA A 138 9.67 -11.44 12.38
C ALA A 138 9.76 -12.46 11.24
N VAL A 139 8.60 -12.87 10.72
CA VAL A 139 8.48 -13.78 9.58
C VAL A 139 8.25 -12.99 8.30
N ALA A 140 7.37 -11.99 8.36
CA ALA A 140 7.08 -11.10 7.25
C ALA A 140 6.45 -9.79 7.75
N TYR A 141 6.61 -8.73 6.95
CA TYR A 141 5.92 -7.45 7.13
C TYR A 141 5.04 -7.15 5.91
N LEU A 142 3.74 -6.95 6.13
CA LEU A 142 2.76 -6.66 5.11
C LEU A 142 2.32 -5.20 5.27
N ASN A 143 2.67 -4.38 4.28
CA ASN A 143 2.32 -2.96 4.24
C ASN A 143 1.04 -2.75 3.45
N VAL A 144 0.15 -1.90 3.97
CA VAL A 144 -1.01 -1.38 3.26
C VAL A 144 -1.08 0.13 3.50
N ASP A 145 -0.30 0.88 2.75
CA ASP A 145 -0.26 2.34 2.86
C ASP A 145 -1.46 2.96 2.14
N ILE A 146 -1.34 3.15 0.82
CA ILE A 146 -2.45 3.52 -0.03
C ILE A 146 -3.12 2.24 -0.50
N ALA A 147 -4.30 1.96 0.05
CA ALA A 147 -5.07 0.79 -0.37
C ALA A 147 -5.53 0.96 -1.83
N VAL A 148 -6.24 2.05 -2.12
CA VAL A 148 -6.80 2.28 -3.46
C VAL A 148 -6.25 3.58 -3.99
N GLN A 149 -5.23 3.50 -4.82
CA GLN A 149 -4.72 4.63 -5.60
C GLN A 149 -5.54 4.82 -6.89
N GLY A 150 -6.00 3.73 -7.49
CA GLY A 150 -6.83 3.70 -8.69
C GLY A 150 -7.64 2.41 -8.77
N ASN A 151 -8.52 2.30 -9.77
CA ASN A 151 -9.44 1.15 -9.92
C ASN A 151 -9.06 0.19 -11.05
N GLY A 152 -7.81 0.27 -11.53
CA GLY A 152 -7.38 -0.38 -12.75
C GLY A 152 -6.99 -1.85 -12.56
N THR A 153 -6.00 -2.09 -11.71
CA THR A 153 -5.39 -3.40 -11.49
C THR A 153 -4.64 -3.44 -10.16
N LEU A 154 -4.26 -4.63 -9.71
CA LEU A 154 -3.39 -4.80 -8.55
C LEU A 154 -1.94 -4.39 -8.92
N GLU A 155 -1.28 -3.70 -8.01
CA GLU A 155 0.14 -3.40 -8.04
C GLU A 155 0.78 -3.90 -6.74
N VAL A 156 1.93 -4.58 -6.87
CA VAL A 156 2.58 -5.24 -5.73
C VAL A 156 4.09 -5.04 -5.79
N SER A 157 4.64 -4.45 -4.74
CA SER A 157 6.09 -4.43 -4.48
C SER A 157 6.40 -5.50 -3.43
N ALA A 158 7.32 -6.43 -3.68
CA ALA A 158 7.54 -7.53 -2.73
C ALA A 158 8.93 -8.12 -2.77
N SER A 159 9.34 -8.69 -1.63
CA SER A 159 10.44 -9.66 -1.60
C SER A 159 10.10 -10.88 -2.47
N PRO A 160 11.04 -11.39 -3.29
CA PRO A 160 10.83 -12.61 -4.09
C PRO A 160 10.40 -13.84 -3.27
N LEU A 161 10.74 -13.87 -1.97
CA LEU A 161 10.34 -14.95 -1.06
C LEU A 161 8.81 -15.05 -0.88
N LEU A 162 8.08 -13.95 -1.11
CA LEU A 162 6.62 -13.90 -0.99
C LEU A 162 5.91 -14.09 -2.35
N ALA A 163 6.65 -14.11 -3.46
CA ALA A 163 6.08 -14.07 -4.81
C ALA A 163 5.04 -15.17 -5.07
N HIS A 164 5.43 -16.43 -4.85
CA HIS A 164 4.54 -17.57 -5.08
C HIS A 164 3.32 -17.54 -4.15
N LEU A 165 3.51 -17.10 -2.89
CA LEU A 165 2.41 -16.96 -1.95
C LEU A 165 1.39 -15.92 -2.43
N ILE A 166 1.86 -14.80 -2.97
CA ILE A 166 1.02 -13.72 -3.48
C ILE A 166 0.27 -14.15 -4.75
N TRP A 167 0.94 -14.82 -5.69
CA TRP A 167 0.28 -15.36 -6.88
C TRP A 167 -0.81 -16.37 -6.53
N GLU A 168 -0.51 -17.36 -5.68
CA GLU A 168 -1.50 -18.36 -5.27
C GLU A 168 -2.64 -17.77 -4.45
N SER A 169 -2.39 -16.65 -3.76
CA SER A 169 -3.44 -15.94 -3.04
C SER A 169 -4.38 -15.24 -4.01
N THR A 170 -3.83 -14.45 -4.93
CA THR A 170 -4.58 -13.64 -5.90
C THR A 170 -5.37 -14.48 -6.92
N LYS A 171 -4.92 -15.70 -7.25
CA LYS A 171 -5.70 -16.65 -8.08
C LYS A 171 -7.01 -17.10 -7.43
N LYS A 172 -7.11 -17.05 -6.10
CA LYS A 172 -8.30 -17.48 -5.35
C LYS A 172 -9.28 -16.33 -5.11
N LEU A 173 -8.88 -15.11 -5.44
CA LEU A 173 -9.68 -13.91 -5.19
C LEU A 173 -10.52 -13.58 -6.42
N PRO A 174 -11.85 -13.55 -6.30
CA PRO A 174 -12.72 -13.11 -7.39
C PRO A 174 -12.37 -11.69 -7.81
N ASN A 175 -12.46 -11.43 -9.12
CA ASN A 175 -12.23 -10.11 -9.64
C ASN A 175 -13.39 -9.16 -9.29
N PRO A 176 -13.13 -8.00 -8.66
CA PRO A 176 -14.17 -7.00 -8.37
C PRO A 176 -14.79 -6.37 -9.62
N ASP A 177 -14.04 -6.32 -10.73
CA ASP A 177 -14.45 -5.62 -11.95
C ASP A 177 -15.29 -6.55 -12.84
N LYS A 178 -16.59 -6.22 -12.97
CA LYS A 178 -17.55 -6.99 -13.77
C LYS A 178 -17.19 -7.02 -15.25
N ASP A 179 -16.58 -5.95 -15.77
CA ASP A 179 -16.18 -5.89 -17.17
C ASP A 179 -14.99 -6.81 -17.40
N GLU A 180 -14.04 -6.87 -16.47
CA GLU A 180 -12.92 -7.81 -16.51
C GLU A 180 -13.41 -9.27 -16.44
N VAL A 181 -14.36 -9.55 -15.54
CA VAL A 181 -15.01 -10.88 -15.46
C VAL A 181 -15.68 -11.25 -16.78
N ALA A 182 -16.39 -10.31 -17.42
CA ALA A 182 -17.01 -10.53 -18.73
C ALA A 182 -15.99 -10.83 -19.85
N HIS A 183 -14.75 -10.34 -19.71
CA HIS A 183 -13.63 -10.66 -20.60
C HIS A 183 -12.84 -11.90 -20.18
N GLY A 184 -13.39 -12.73 -19.29
CA GLY A 184 -12.78 -14.00 -18.86
C GLY A 184 -11.72 -13.87 -17.77
N ARG A 185 -11.48 -12.66 -17.23
CA ARG A 185 -10.54 -12.43 -16.13
C ARG A 185 -11.26 -12.56 -14.79
N THR A 186 -11.44 -13.80 -14.37
CA THR A 186 -12.31 -14.15 -13.23
C THR A 186 -11.70 -13.90 -11.86
N SER A 187 -10.37 -13.81 -11.79
CA SER A 187 -9.62 -13.56 -10.56
C SER A 187 -8.82 -12.26 -10.59
N VAL A 188 -8.45 -11.75 -9.42
CA VAL A 188 -7.53 -10.60 -9.29
C VAL A 188 -6.20 -10.88 -10.00
N PHE A 189 -5.72 -12.13 -9.95
CA PHE A 189 -4.51 -12.56 -10.66
C PHE A 189 -4.64 -12.39 -12.18
N ASP A 190 -5.79 -12.71 -12.77
CA ASP A 190 -5.99 -12.64 -14.22
C ASP A 190 -5.87 -11.20 -14.75
N THR A 191 -6.45 -10.23 -14.03
CA THR A 191 -6.31 -8.80 -14.36
C THR A 191 -4.91 -8.29 -14.09
N TRP A 192 -4.26 -8.71 -13.01
CA TRP A 192 -2.89 -8.33 -12.72
C TRP A 192 -1.91 -8.80 -13.81
N LEU A 193 -2.01 -10.07 -14.22
CA LEU A 193 -1.21 -10.65 -15.29
C LEU A 193 -1.42 -9.93 -16.63
N ALA A 194 -2.67 -9.62 -16.97
CA ALA A 194 -2.98 -8.92 -18.22
C ALA A 194 -2.42 -7.49 -18.28
N ASN A 195 -2.27 -6.81 -17.14
CA ASN A 195 -1.84 -5.42 -17.10
C ASN A 195 -0.35 -5.23 -16.79
N SER A 196 0.25 -6.15 -16.04
CA SER A 196 1.66 -6.05 -15.63
C SER A 196 2.32 -7.42 -15.76
N PRO A 197 2.52 -7.95 -16.98
CA PRO A 197 3.21 -9.22 -17.18
C PRO A 197 4.69 -9.09 -16.80
N SER A 198 5.27 -10.16 -16.24
CA SER A 198 6.71 -10.22 -15.94
C SER A 198 7.54 -10.23 -17.22
N PHE A 199 8.78 -9.74 -17.14
CA PHE A 199 9.69 -9.72 -18.29
C PHE A 199 10.15 -11.13 -18.71
N ASN A 200 10.27 -12.05 -17.75
CA ASN A 200 10.82 -13.38 -17.99
C ASN A 200 9.75 -14.39 -18.42
N ASN A 201 8.55 -14.29 -17.84
CA ASN A 201 7.45 -15.23 -18.06
C ASN A 201 6.12 -14.47 -18.25
N PRO A 202 5.99 -13.68 -19.34
CA PRO A 202 4.88 -12.73 -19.51
C PRO A 202 3.49 -13.38 -19.60
N ASP A 203 3.41 -14.65 -20.00
CA ASP A 203 2.14 -15.37 -20.16
C ASP A 203 1.63 -16.01 -18.87
N THR A 204 2.47 -16.11 -17.83
CA THR A 204 2.15 -16.91 -16.63
C THR A 204 2.42 -16.21 -15.32
N GLU A 205 3.25 -15.17 -15.30
CA GLU A 205 3.68 -14.51 -14.08
C GLU A 205 3.46 -13.00 -14.18
N PRO A 206 2.63 -12.39 -13.32
CA PRO A 206 2.58 -10.96 -13.21
C PRO A 206 3.85 -10.44 -12.51
N ARG A 207 4.21 -9.21 -12.85
CA ARG A 207 5.41 -8.51 -12.39
C ARG A 207 5.21 -7.95 -10.99
N PHE A 208 6.18 -8.21 -10.13
CA PHE A 208 6.39 -7.45 -8.90
C PHE A 208 7.24 -6.21 -9.20
N LEU A 209 6.93 -5.12 -8.51
CA LEU A 209 7.79 -3.97 -8.40
C LEU A 209 8.82 -4.19 -7.28
N ASP A 210 9.88 -3.40 -7.31
CA ASP A 210 10.89 -3.40 -6.25
C ASP A 210 10.39 -2.63 -5.02
N LEU A 211 10.75 -3.11 -3.83
CA LEU A 211 10.53 -2.36 -2.58
C LEU A 211 11.53 -1.21 -2.51
N ALA A 212 11.02 0.03 -2.64
CA ALA A 212 11.79 1.25 -2.56
C ALA A 212 11.92 1.70 -1.08
N SER A 213 11.92 3.00 -0.81
CA SER A 213 11.99 3.55 0.56
C SER A 213 10.88 4.55 0.83
N ASP A 214 9.76 4.40 0.14
CA ASP A 214 8.64 5.33 0.08
C ASP A 214 7.48 4.96 1.03
N SER A 215 7.66 3.98 1.92
CA SER A 215 6.67 3.65 2.97
C SER A 215 7.30 2.80 4.08
N ASP A 216 6.53 2.48 5.13
CA ASP A 216 6.96 1.89 6.39
C ASP A 216 7.60 0.49 6.29
N TYR A 217 7.51 -0.19 5.14
CA TYR A 217 8.23 -1.44 4.93
C TYR A 217 9.75 -1.27 4.86
N ALA A 218 10.23 -0.05 4.57
CA ALA A 218 11.65 0.23 4.34
C ALA A 218 12.57 -0.21 5.49
N PRO A 219 12.33 0.18 6.77
CA PRO A 219 13.15 -0.29 7.89
C PRO A 219 13.12 -1.81 8.09
N PHE A 220 11.98 -2.45 7.85
CA PHE A 220 11.87 -3.91 7.97
C PHE A 220 12.68 -4.63 6.89
N TYR A 221 12.55 -4.19 5.64
CA TYR A 221 13.16 -4.85 4.50
C TYR A 221 14.65 -4.51 4.35
N HIS A 222 15.01 -3.23 4.31
CA HIS A 222 16.37 -2.80 3.97
C HIS A 222 17.34 -2.94 5.12
N GLU A 223 16.89 -2.75 6.36
CA GLU A 223 17.80 -2.81 7.52
C GLU A 223 17.86 -4.17 8.19
N LEU A 224 16.72 -4.86 8.28
CA LEU A 224 16.60 -6.14 8.98
C LEU A 224 16.47 -7.34 8.03
N GLY A 225 16.29 -7.12 6.72
CA GLY A 225 16.13 -8.21 5.77
C GLY A 225 14.84 -9.02 5.96
N ILE A 226 13.82 -8.43 6.60
CA ILE A 226 12.54 -9.10 6.83
C ILE A 226 11.76 -9.13 5.50
N PRO A 227 11.32 -10.32 5.03
CA PRO A 227 10.53 -10.42 3.80
C PRO A 227 9.30 -9.51 3.90
N SER A 228 9.19 -8.56 2.98
CA SER A 228 8.16 -7.54 3.03
C SER A 228 7.35 -7.49 1.74
N VAL A 229 6.15 -6.95 1.82
CA VAL A 229 5.27 -6.69 0.68
C VAL A 229 4.49 -5.40 0.90
N ASP A 230 4.32 -4.62 -0.15
CA ASP A 230 3.39 -3.51 -0.27
C ASP A 230 2.38 -3.84 -1.37
N VAL A 231 1.10 -3.69 -1.07
CA VAL A 231 0.01 -4.04 -1.99
C VAL A 231 -0.91 -2.84 -2.11
N ARG A 232 -1.26 -2.47 -3.35
CA ARG A 232 -2.25 -1.44 -3.66
C ARG A 232 -3.05 -1.77 -4.91
N TYR A 233 -4.20 -1.14 -5.07
CA TYR A 233 -4.88 -1.05 -6.36
C TYR A 233 -4.48 0.26 -7.06
N ALA A 234 -4.04 0.16 -8.30
CA ALA A 234 -3.52 1.28 -9.09
C ALA A 234 -4.23 1.42 -10.44
N CYS A 235 -3.96 2.51 -11.15
CA CYS A 235 -4.47 2.76 -12.49
C CYS A 235 -3.72 1.91 -13.52
N ARG A 236 -4.38 1.57 -14.63
CA ARG A 236 -3.74 0.82 -15.72
C ARG A 236 -2.79 1.73 -16.50
N ASN A 237 -1.55 1.28 -16.70
CA ASN A 237 -0.56 1.93 -17.59
C ASN A 237 -0.32 3.41 -17.30
N GLN A 238 -0.37 3.82 -16.03
CA GLN A 238 -0.14 5.20 -15.61
C GLN A 238 0.94 5.25 -14.53
N SER A 239 1.69 6.35 -14.50
CA SER A 239 2.61 6.62 -13.38
C SER A 239 1.83 6.88 -12.10
N PHE A 240 2.53 6.84 -10.97
CA PHE A 240 1.95 7.12 -9.66
C PHE A 240 1.20 8.47 -9.65
N ASP A 241 1.88 9.54 -10.08
CA ASP A 241 1.32 10.91 -10.12
C ASP A 241 0.15 11.04 -11.09
N SER A 242 0.18 10.32 -12.21
CA SER A 242 -0.94 10.35 -13.16
C SER A 242 -2.18 9.65 -12.60
N CYS A 243 -1.96 8.59 -11.80
CA CYS A 243 -3.03 7.85 -11.18
C CYS A 243 -3.63 8.56 -9.96
N LEU A 244 -2.79 9.22 -9.15
CA LEU A 244 -3.19 9.99 -7.97
C LEU A 244 -2.73 11.45 -8.09
N PRO A 245 -3.36 12.26 -8.96
CA PRO A 245 -2.95 13.65 -9.19
C PRO A 245 -3.22 14.59 -8.00
N LEU A 246 -3.93 14.11 -6.97
CA LEU A 246 -4.29 14.87 -5.78
C LEU A 246 -3.37 14.59 -4.58
N TYR A 247 -2.36 13.72 -4.75
CA TYR A 247 -1.41 13.29 -3.74
C TYR A 247 -0.86 14.46 -2.90
N HIS A 248 -0.95 14.35 -1.57
CA HIS A 248 -0.45 15.33 -0.60
C HIS A 248 -1.04 16.74 -0.72
N THR A 249 -2.20 16.87 -1.37
CA THR A 249 -2.92 18.14 -1.49
C THR A 249 -4.14 18.18 -0.59
N ILE A 250 -4.70 19.36 -0.36
CA ILE A 250 -5.97 19.51 0.36
C ILE A 250 -7.18 18.87 -0.34
N TYR A 251 -7.01 18.49 -1.62
CA TYR A 251 -8.06 17.88 -2.43
C TYR A 251 -8.13 16.37 -2.27
N GLU A 252 -7.18 15.78 -1.55
CA GLU A 252 -7.15 14.37 -1.20
C GLU A 252 -8.16 14.05 -0.09
N ASN A 253 -9.44 14.25 -0.38
CA ASN A 253 -10.55 14.13 0.57
C ASN A 253 -11.53 13.01 0.17
N GLU A 254 -12.47 12.71 1.06
CA GLU A 254 -13.47 11.66 0.88
C GLU A 254 -14.25 11.79 -0.44
N ALA A 255 -14.57 13.02 -0.87
CA ALA A 255 -15.30 13.23 -2.12
C ALA A 255 -14.49 12.81 -3.34
N ALA A 256 -13.18 13.09 -3.35
CA ALA A 256 -12.26 12.59 -4.38
C ALA A 256 -12.11 11.07 -4.31
N TYR A 257 -11.98 10.51 -3.11
CA TYR A 257 -11.91 9.05 -2.92
C TYR A 257 -13.12 8.33 -3.51
N LYS A 258 -14.33 8.85 -3.23
CA LYS A 258 -15.57 8.33 -3.80
C LYS A 258 -15.68 8.47 -5.32
N MET A 259 -14.85 9.26 -5.99
CA MET A 259 -14.81 9.25 -7.46
C MET A 259 -14.13 7.99 -8.00
N VAL A 260 -13.18 7.43 -7.25
CA VAL A 260 -12.42 6.23 -7.61
C VAL A 260 -13.13 4.96 -7.09
N ASP A 261 -13.59 4.97 -5.84
CA ASP A 261 -14.23 3.84 -5.18
C ASP A 261 -15.57 4.24 -4.51
N LYS A 262 -16.60 4.45 -5.34
CA LYS A 262 -17.92 4.96 -4.92
C LYS A 262 -18.58 4.20 -3.78
N GLU A 263 -18.41 2.88 -3.77
CA GLU A 263 -19.09 1.96 -2.84
C GLU A 263 -18.12 1.29 -1.86
N PHE A 264 -16.87 1.78 -1.78
CA PHE A 264 -15.78 1.14 -1.05
C PHE A 264 -15.55 -0.34 -1.45
N SER A 265 -16.02 -0.73 -2.63
CA SER A 265 -16.01 -2.11 -3.09
C SER A 265 -14.61 -2.55 -3.48
N LEU A 266 -13.78 -1.64 -4.01
CA LEU A 266 -12.38 -1.90 -4.31
C LEU A 266 -11.57 -1.98 -3.01
N SER A 267 -11.83 -1.09 -2.07
CA SER A 267 -11.26 -1.12 -0.72
C SER A 267 -11.53 -2.48 -0.05
N LEU A 268 -12.77 -2.96 -0.14
CA LEU A 268 -13.19 -4.29 0.33
C LEU A 268 -12.48 -5.44 -0.38
N HIS A 269 -12.30 -5.36 -1.69
CA HIS A 269 -11.60 -6.40 -2.45
C HIS A 269 -10.09 -6.36 -2.26
N HIS A 270 -9.51 -5.21 -1.97
CA HIS A 270 -8.09 -5.06 -1.68
C HIS A 270 -7.71 -5.50 -0.26
N MET A 271 -8.65 -5.44 0.68
CA MET A 271 -8.47 -6.11 1.97
C MET A 271 -8.27 -7.62 1.84
N LEU A 272 -8.85 -8.26 0.81
CA LEU A 272 -8.77 -9.71 0.65
C LEU A 272 -7.36 -10.24 0.34
N PRO A 273 -6.54 -9.63 -0.56
CA PRO A 273 -5.13 -9.98 -0.72
C PRO A 273 -4.35 -9.87 0.58
N THR A 274 -4.39 -8.72 1.27
CA THR A 274 -3.63 -8.52 2.51
C THR A 274 -4.12 -9.45 3.63
N PHE A 275 -5.43 -9.65 3.74
CA PHE A 275 -6.01 -10.61 4.67
C PHE A 275 -5.57 -12.04 4.36
N GLN A 276 -5.60 -12.45 3.10
CA GLN A 276 -5.22 -13.79 2.69
C GLN A 276 -3.72 -14.04 2.84
N LEU A 277 -2.89 -13.03 2.56
CA LEU A 277 -1.44 -13.08 2.79
C LEU A 277 -1.11 -13.19 4.28
N SER A 278 -1.74 -12.38 5.13
CA SER A 278 -1.56 -12.47 6.58
C SER A 278 -2.08 -13.80 7.13
N SER A 279 -3.19 -14.31 6.61
CA SER A 279 -3.74 -15.62 6.97
C SER A 279 -2.78 -16.74 6.59
N MET A 280 -2.25 -16.73 5.37
CA MET A 280 -1.35 -17.78 4.90
C MET A 280 0.05 -17.71 5.54
N ALA A 281 0.56 -16.52 5.86
CA ALA A 281 1.78 -16.36 6.65
C ALA A 281 1.59 -16.82 8.11
N ALA A 282 0.36 -16.70 8.63
CA ALA A 282 -0.05 -17.17 9.94
C ALA A 282 -0.59 -18.61 9.98
N LEU A 283 -0.59 -19.33 8.86
CA LEU A 283 -1.01 -20.73 8.71
C LEU A 283 0.15 -21.60 8.18
N PRO A 284 0.06 -22.94 8.24
CA PRO A 284 1.04 -23.80 7.60
C PRO A 284 1.03 -23.56 6.08
N LEU A 285 2.20 -23.40 5.47
CA LEU A 285 2.40 -23.28 4.01
C LEU A 285 1.85 -24.48 3.19
N LEU A 286 1.24 -25.50 3.81
CA LEU A 286 1.02 -26.82 3.20
C LEU A 286 -0.30 -27.56 3.52
N GLU A 287 -1.33 -26.97 4.12
CA GLU A 287 -2.60 -27.72 4.32
C GLU A 287 -3.87 -27.08 3.78
N LYS A 288 -4.71 -27.94 3.17
CA LYS A 288 -6.01 -27.73 2.52
C LYS A 288 -7.13 -27.11 3.39
N ARG A 289 -6.81 -26.50 4.54
CA ARG A 289 -7.80 -25.90 5.47
C ARG A 289 -8.17 -24.45 5.15
N SER A 290 -7.48 -23.79 4.21
CA SER A 290 -7.67 -22.37 3.84
C SER A 290 -9.05 -22.00 3.27
N LEU A 291 -9.89 -22.96 2.86
CA LEU A 291 -11.17 -22.69 2.19
C LEU A 291 -12.33 -22.36 3.15
N ARG A 292 -12.28 -22.81 4.41
CA ARG A 292 -13.35 -22.53 5.38
C ARG A 292 -13.36 -21.06 5.84
N GLU A 293 -12.20 -20.42 5.88
CA GLU A 293 -12.03 -19.03 6.32
C GLU A 293 -12.44 -18.03 5.23
N ILE A 294 -12.15 -18.32 3.96
CA ILE A 294 -12.65 -17.55 2.80
C ILE A 294 -14.19 -17.60 2.74
N THR A 295 -14.78 -18.76 3.05
CA THR A 295 -16.25 -18.94 3.06
C THR A 295 -16.92 -18.21 4.23
N PHE A 296 -16.21 -17.98 5.35
CA PHE A 296 -16.73 -17.22 6.48
C PHE A 296 -16.93 -15.75 6.09
N LEU A 297 -15.93 -15.14 5.43
CA LEU A 297 -15.99 -13.73 5.01
C LEU A 297 -17.07 -13.46 3.96
N GLN A 298 -17.27 -14.37 2.99
CA GLN A 298 -18.37 -14.27 2.03
C GLN A 298 -19.76 -14.37 2.68
N LYS A 299 -19.85 -14.98 3.87
CA LYS A 299 -21.10 -15.15 4.62
C LYS A 299 -21.33 -14.10 5.71
N THR A 300 -20.29 -13.42 6.18
CA THR A 300 -20.41 -12.51 7.33
C THR A 300 -20.94 -11.11 7.00
N GLY A 301 -21.25 -10.80 5.73
CA GLY A 301 -21.92 -9.56 5.36
C GLY A 301 -21.26 -8.33 6.02
N PHE A 302 -20.01 -8.04 5.64
CA PHE A 302 -19.30 -6.86 6.11
C PHE A 302 -20.07 -5.60 5.71
N GLU A 303 -20.97 -5.15 6.56
CA GLU A 303 -21.46 -3.79 6.58
C GLU A 303 -20.46 -2.96 7.38
N VAL A 304 -19.59 -2.24 6.66
CA VAL A 304 -18.78 -1.18 7.25
C VAL A 304 -19.75 -0.05 7.55
N TYR A 305 -20.14 0.09 8.82
CA TYR A 305 -20.84 1.27 9.30
C TYR A 305 -19.77 2.36 9.55
N LEU A 306 -19.74 3.37 8.68
CA LEU A 306 -19.11 4.65 8.94
C LEU A 306 -19.99 5.49 9.88
#